data_AF-A0A7C8BW47-F1
#
_entry.id   AF-A0A7C8BW47-F1
#
_cell.length_a   1.000
_cell.length_b   1.000
_cell.length_c   1.000
_cell.angle_alpha   90.00
_cell.angle_beta   90.00
_cell.angle_gamma   90.00
#
_symmetry.space_group_name_H-M   'P 1'
#
loop_
_entity.id
_entity.type
_entity.pdbx_description
1 polymer ?
#
loop_
_entity_poly.entity_id
_entity_poly.type
_entity_poly.pdbx_seq_one_letter_code
_entity_poly.pdbx_strand_id
1 'polypeptide(L)'
;MADSSLANFIDTVCGESHLRVEADLGDGFVRLRSSEAERRQAAQDIRSSEDILIELLRNARDAGARHIFVATQKTEGRRLITIVDDGAGIPALQQERIFEPRVTSKLDTAHMDKWGMHGRGMALYSIAVNAETARVASSARGLGASIAVETDTERLGEKTDQSTFPRFEREASGSFAMRGPKNLLRTAAEFALEHRDQCSVFFGTPVEVAAALYAFAIATTSPAARAFPADRATVPLVKRLALTATPDALADECAEMALPFSSRSARRIMDGTIEPPAPLIDRLRDESFPSATPARPHTRRKGGDGRGLRLAEADVEALRESAARSVEALADRYFLEAVGRPEVSVGADAIRITVPIRKMS
;
A
#
# COMPACT_ATOMS: atom_id res chain seq x y z
N MET A 1 52.57 -3.56 -20.01
CA MET A 1 52.90 -2.23 -19.41
C MET A 1 52.22 -1.05 -20.14
N ALA A 2 51.62 -1.22 -21.34
CA ALA A 2 50.98 -0.13 -22.09
C ALA A 2 49.46 0.01 -21.89
N ASP A 3 48.79 -1.00 -21.31
CA ASP A 3 47.31 -1.09 -21.25
C ASP A 3 46.69 -0.27 -20.11
N SER A 4 47.41 -0.11 -19.00
CA SER A 4 46.98 0.72 -17.86
C SER A 4 47.00 2.22 -18.17
N SER A 5 47.83 2.64 -19.12
CA SER A 5 47.96 4.05 -19.52
C SER A 5 46.75 4.52 -20.34
N LEU A 6 46.17 3.65 -21.17
CA LEU A 6 45.04 4.00 -22.01
C LEU A 6 43.73 3.96 -21.21
N ALA A 7 43.59 2.96 -20.32
CA ALA A 7 42.47 2.88 -19.39
C ALA A 7 42.39 4.13 -18.49
N ASN A 8 43.51 4.56 -17.89
CA ASN A 8 43.54 5.76 -17.06
C ASN A 8 43.29 7.05 -17.86
N PHE A 9 43.75 7.12 -19.12
CA PHE A 9 43.48 8.28 -19.98
C PHE A 9 42.00 8.37 -20.37
N ILE A 10 41.36 7.24 -20.71
CA ILE A 10 39.92 7.19 -21.02
C ILE A 10 39.09 7.54 -19.77
N ASP A 11 39.49 7.08 -18.58
CA ASP A 11 38.82 7.41 -17.32
C ASP A 11 38.91 8.92 -17.00
N THR A 12 40.07 9.52 -17.26
CA THR A 12 40.33 10.95 -17.03
C THR A 12 39.60 11.85 -18.03
N VAL A 13 39.40 11.39 -19.28
CA VAL A 13 38.80 12.19 -20.36
C VAL A 13 37.28 11.99 -20.46
N CYS A 14 36.77 10.80 -20.13
CA CYS A 14 35.34 10.47 -20.26
C CYS A 14 34.56 10.48 -18.93
N GLY A 15 35.24 10.59 -17.79
CA GLY A 15 34.66 10.45 -16.45
C GLY A 15 34.33 8.99 -16.12
N GLU A 16 34.49 8.61 -14.84
CA GLU A 16 34.23 7.26 -14.31
C GLU A 16 32.84 6.71 -14.70
N SER A 17 31.87 7.60 -14.95
CA SER A 17 30.51 7.28 -15.40
C SER A 17 30.46 6.56 -16.75
N HIS A 18 31.34 6.88 -17.72
CA HIS A 18 31.29 6.30 -19.07
C HIS A 18 31.84 4.87 -19.13
N LEU A 19 32.81 4.51 -18.28
CA LEU A 19 33.34 3.14 -18.21
C LEU A 19 32.31 2.14 -17.66
N ARG A 20 31.30 2.64 -16.93
CA ARG A 20 30.26 1.83 -16.30
C ARG A 20 29.01 1.65 -17.15
N VAL A 21 28.87 2.39 -18.24
CA VAL A 21 27.72 2.26 -19.14
C VAL A 21 28.05 1.28 -20.26
N GLU A 22 27.19 0.27 -20.44
CA GLU A 22 27.21 -0.65 -21.59
C GLU A 22 26.48 -0.02 -22.78
N ALA A 23 25.30 0.55 -22.54
CA ALA A 23 24.46 1.13 -23.57
C ALA A 23 23.66 2.31 -23.00
N ASP A 24 23.55 3.39 -23.78
CA ASP A 24 22.55 4.44 -23.57
C ASP A 24 21.23 3.98 -24.18
N LEU A 25 20.16 4.02 -23.38
CA LEU A 25 18.82 3.56 -23.77
C LEU A 25 17.89 4.74 -24.10
N GLY A 26 18.35 5.98 -23.96
CA GLY A 26 17.57 7.20 -24.13
C GLY A 26 16.80 7.61 -22.87
N ASP A 27 16.27 8.84 -22.86
CA ASP A 27 15.49 9.42 -21.76
C ASP A 27 16.18 9.41 -20.38
N GLY A 28 17.51 9.37 -20.37
CA GLY A 28 18.30 9.30 -19.14
C GLY A 28 18.41 7.89 -18.55
N PHE A 29 17.95 6.86 -19.28
CA PHE A 29 18.15 5.46 -18.90
C PHE A 29 19.38 4.89 -19.57
N VAL A 30 20.14 4.11 -18.80
CA VAL A 30 21.34 3.42 -19.25
C VAL A 30 21.31 1.97 -18.81
N ARG A 31 22.05 1.13 -19.52
CA ARG A 31 22.41 -0.22 -19.07
C ARG A 31 23.79 -0.18 -18.46
N LEU A 32 23.92 -0.57 -17.20
CA LEU A 32 25.22 -0.64 -16.52
C LEU A 32 25.98 -1.90 -16.94
N ARG A 33 27.31 -1.81 -17.05
CA ARG A 33 28.20 -2.97 -17.09
C ARG A 33 28.20 -3.61 -15.70
N SER A 34 27.90 -4.90 -15.63
CA SER A 34 27.95 -5.67 -14.38
C SER A 34 28.40 -7.10 -14.69
N SER A 35 28.90 -7.79 -13.67
CA SER A 35 29.25 -9.20 -13.76
C SER A 35 27.99 -10.07 -13.82
N GLU A 36 28.12 -11.27 -14.40
CA GLU A 36 27.06 -12.28 -14.36
C GLU A 36 26.75 -12.73 -12.91
N ALA A 37 27.75 -12.67 -12.02
CA ALA A 37 27.60 -12.95 -10.60
C ALA A 37 26.62 -11.98 -9.92
N GLU A 38 26.68 -10.68 -10.23
CA GLU A 38 25.73 -9.70 -9.71
C GLU A 38 24.30 -9.95 -10.22
N ARG A 39 24.14 -10.42 -11.46
CA ARG A 39 22.83 -10.82 -11.99
C ARG A 39 22.25 -12.02 -11.25
N ARG A 40 23.07 -13.03 -10.96
CA ARG A 40 22.65 -14.21 -10.18
C ARG A 40 22.31 -13.83 -8.73
N GLN A 41 23.11 -12.95 -8.12
CA GLN A 41 22.86 -12.45 -6.78
C GLN A 41 21.53 -11.69 -6.70
N ALA A 42 21.29 -10.78 -7.66
CA ALA A 42 20.06 -10.01 -7.72
C ALA A 42 18.82 -10.91 -7.74
N ALA A 43 18.83 -12.01 -8.50
CA ALA A 43 17.69 -12.94 -8.55
C ALA A 43 17.34 -13.55 -7.17
N GLN A 44 18.28 -13.57 -6.22
CA GLN A 44 18.08 -14.09 -4.87
C GLN A 44 17.71 -13.01 -3.83
N ASP A 45 17.72 -11.74 -4.22
CA ASP A 45 17.45 -10.62 -3.30
C ASP A 45 15.97 -10.57 -2.88
N ILE A 46 15.05 -10.96 -3.78
CA ILE A 46 13.62 -11.07 -3.50
C ILE A 46 13.31 -12.48 -2.98
N ARG A 47 12.94 -12.58 -1.70
CA ARG A 47 12.63 -13.86 -1.04
C ARG A 47 11.19 -13.93 -0.53
N SER A 48 10.50 -12.78 -0.56
CA SER A 48 9.14 -12.67 -0.05
C SER A 48 8.36 -11.54 -0.71
N SER A 49 7.04 -11.55 -0.54
CA SER A 49 6.17 -10.45 -0.96
C SER A 49 6.54 -9.12 -0.28
N GLU A 50 7.03 -9.16 0.96
CA GLU A 50 7.52 -7.98 1.67
C GLU A 50 8.77 -7.37 1.02
N ASP A 51 9.68 -8.19 0.47
CA ASP A 51 10.86 -7.71 -0.25
C ASP A 51 10.45 -6.97 -1.55
N ILE A 52 9.42 -7.47 -2.24
CA ILE A 52 8.86 -6.77 -3.42
C ILE A 52 8.33 -5.40 -3.03
N LEU A 53 7.50 -5.35 -1.98
CA LEU A 53 6.88 -4.12 -1.53
C LEU A 53 7.92 -3.05 -1.17
N ILE A 54 8.95 -3.41 -0.41
CA ILE A 54 9.95 -2.43 0.00
C ILE A 54 10.77 -1.89 -1.17
N GLU A 55 11.13 -2.72 -2.15
CA GLU A 55 11.82 -2.26 -3.35
C GLU A 55 10.96 -1.34 -4.22
N LEU A 56 9.66 -1.63 -4.36
CA LEU A 56 8.77 -0.72 -5.10
C LEU A 56 8.58 0.62 -4.36
N LEU A 57 8.45 0.60 -3.03
CA LEU A 57 8.37 1.82 -2.21
C LEU A 57 9.63 2.68 -2.32
N ARG A 58 10.81 2.04 -2.28
CA ARG A 58 12.09 2.70 -2.50
C ARG A 58 12.13 3.36 -3.86
N ASN A 59 11.77 2.63 -4.93
CA ASN A 59 11.74 3.16 -6.29
C ASN A 59 10.82 4.38 -6.43
N ALA A 60 9.63 4.35 -5.83
CA ALA A 60 8.71 5.48 -5.86
C ALA A 60 9.29 6.73 -5.16
N ARG A 61 9.86 6.58 -3.95
CA ARG A 61 10.58 7.67 -3.25
C ARG A 61 11.74 8.18 -4.08
N ASP A 62 12.50 7.26 -4.64
CA ASP A 62 13.67 7.53 -5.47
C ASP A 62 13.33 8.29 -6.76
N ALA A 63 12.10 8.14 -7.25
CA ALA A 63 11.52 8.92 -8.35
C ALA A 63 10.94 10.28 -7.89
N GLY A 64 11.09 10.63 -6.61
CA GLY A 64 10.64 11.90 -6.03
C GLY A 64 9.16 11.94 -5.64
N ALA A 65 8.48 10.79 -5.55
CA ALA A 65 7.08 10.76 -5.16
C ALA A 65 6.85 11.34 -3.76
N ARG A 66 5.85 12.21 -3.63
CA ARG A 66 5.38 12.78 -2.36
C ARG A 66 4.19 12.02 -1.81
N HIS A 67 3.42 11.36 -2.66
CA HIS A 67 2.27 10.53 -2.30
C HIS A 67 2.39 9.17 -2.96
N ILE A 68 2.38 8.12 -2.15
CA ILE A 68 2.52 6.74 -2.61
C ILE A 68 1.32 5.95 -2.11
N PHE A 69 0.61 5.30 -3.02
CA PHE A 69 -0.60 4.54 -2.75
C PHE A 69 -0.34 3.06 -3.01
N VAL A 70 -0.38 2.25 -1.95
CA VAL A 70 -0.07 0.82 -1.97
C VAL A 70 -1.35 0.01 -1.89
N ALA A 71 -1.71 -0.66 -2.97
CA ALA A 71 -2.80 -1.64 -2.97
C ALA A 71 -2.24 -3.06 -2.90
N THR A 72 -2.85 -3.89 -2.06
CA THR A 72 -2.56 -5.32 -2.02
C THR A 72 -3.84 -6.13 -2.05
N GLN A 73 -3.83 -7.25 -2.77
CA GLN A 73 -4.94 -8.21 -2.80
C GLN A 73 -4.38 -9.63 -2.87
N LYS A 74 -5.07 -10.59 -2.23
CA LYS A 74 -4.82 -12.02 -2.42
C LYS A 74 -6.08 -12.69 -2.93
N THR A 75 -5.97 -13.42 -4.03
CA THR A 75 -7.05 -14.25 -4.57
C THR A 75 -6.44 -15.59 -4.96
N GLU A 76 -6.95 -16.70 -4.40
CA GLU A 76 -6.53 -18.06 -4.81
C GLU A 76 -5.00 -18.28 -4.83
N GLY A 77 -4.30 -17.83 -3.79
CA GLY A 77 -2.84 -17.97 -3.72
C GLY A 77 -2.05 -16.95 -4.54
N ARG A 78 -2.70 -16.17 -5.41
CA ARG A 78 -2.09 -15.06 -6.17
C ARG A 78 -2.10 -13.78 -5.36
N ARG A 79 -0.94 -13.16 -5.20
CA ARG A 79 -0.75 -11.88 -4.54
C ARG A 79 -0.55 -10.80 -5.60
N LEU A 80 -1.44 -9.82 -5.64
CA LEU A 80 -1.26 -8.59 -6.40
C LEU A 80 -0.77 -7.48 -5.47
N ILE A 81 0.32 -6.83 -5.84
CA ILE A 81 0.84 -5.61 -5.22
C ILE A 81 0.89 -4.53 -6.30
N THR A 82 0.23 -3.40 -6.05
CA THR A 82 0.22 -2.25 -6.97
C THR A 82 0.67 -1.00 -6.21
N ILE A 83 1.65 -0.30 -6.76
CA ILE A 83 2.09 1.02 -6.29
C ILE A 83 1.65 2.07 -7.30
N VAL A 84 0.87 3.04 -6.85
CA VAL A 84 0.55 4.25 -7.61
C VAL A 84 1.22 5.44 -6.94
N ASP A 85 2.01 6.22 -7.67
CA ASP A 85 2.76 7.35 -7.14
C ASP A 85 2.67 8.60 -8.04
N ASP A 86 3.08 9.75 -7.49
CA ASP A 86 3.15 11.04 -8.16
C ASP A 86 4.59 11.47 -8.50
N GLY A 87 5.50 10.51 -8.65
CA GLY A 87 6.90 10.75 -8.96
C GLY A 87 7.18 11.16 -10.42
N ALA A 88 8.44 11.07 -10.81
CA ALA A 88 8.91 11.47 -12.13
C ALA A 88 8.32 10.66 -13.30
N GLY A 89 7.70 9.52 -13.04
CA GLY A 89 7.11 8.64 -14.05
C GLY A 89 8.13 8.04 -15.04
N ILE A 90 7.65 7.20 -15.93
CA ILE A 90 8.45 6.31 -16.77
C ILE A 90 8.06 6.54 -18.24
N PRO A 91 8.99 6.99 -19.10
CA PRO A 91 8.76 7.16 -20.53
C PRO A 91 8.32 5.86 -21.20
N ALA A 92 7.42 5.94 -22.18
CA ALA A 92 6.81 4.77 -22.84
C ALA A 92 7.85 3.75 -23.34
N LEU A 93 8.93 4.21 -23.98
CA LEU A 93 9.98 3.34 -24.52
C LEU A 93 10.79 2.58 -23.44
N GLN A 94 10.71 3.01 -22.17
CA GLN A 94 11.44 2.41 -21.06
C GLN A 94 10.57 1.46 -20.22
N GLN A 95 9.25 1.50 -20.36
CA GLN A 95 8.32 0.79 -19.45
C GLN A 95 8.55 -0.73 -19.40
N GLU A 96 8.95 -1.34 -20.52
CA GLU A 96 9.35 -2.75 -20.54
C GLU A 96 10.81 -2.93 -20.10
N ARG A 97 11.69 -2.03 -20.53
CA ARG A 97 13.15 -2.12 -20.33
C ARG A 97 13.58 -2.00 -18.88
N ILE A 98 12.85 -1.27 -18.03
CA ILE A 98 13.20 -1.12 -16.61
C ILE A 98 13.22 -2.45 -15.85
N PHE A 99 12.55 -3.49 -16.36
CA PHE A 99 12.56 -4.83 -15.78
C PHE A 99 13.71 -5.68 -16.34
N GLU A 100 14.45 -5.20 -17.33
CA GLU A 100 15.65 -5.86 -17.82
C GLU A 100 16.82 -5.66 -16.84
N PRO A 101 17.76 -6.62 -16.77
CA PRO A 101 18.87 -6.51 -15.85
C PRO A 101 19.74 -5.28 -16.17
N ARG A 102 20.15 -4.57 -15.11
CA ARG A 102 21.13 -3.47 -15.13
C ARG A 102 20.62 -2.18 -15.76
N VAL A 103 19.32 -2.09 -16.03
CA VAL A 103 18.70 -0.87 -16.52
C VAL A 103 18.44 0.07 -15.34
N THR A 104 18.90 1.31 -15.46
CA THR A 104 18.75 2.34 -14.42
C THR A 104 18.72 3.73 -15.03
N SER A 105 18.03 4.66 -14.38
CA SER A 105 18.12 6.11 -14.65
C SER A 105 19.09 6.83 -13.70
N LYS A 106 19.77 6.09 -12.82
CA LYS A 106 20.65 6.60 -11.78
C LYS A 106 22.05 6.02 -11.91
N LEU A 107 23.01 6.92 -12.06
CA LEU A 107 24.43 6.65 -11.91
C LEU A 107 24.82 7.01 -10.46
N ASP A 108 25.56 6.14 -9.78
CA ASP A 108 26.13 6.39 -8.45
C ASP A 108 25.17 6.58 -7.26
N THR A 109 24.08 5.80 -7.24
CA THR A 109 23.16 5.78 -6.10
C THR A 109 23.18 4.47 -5.32
N ALA A 110 24.17 3.61 -5.54
CA ALA A 110 24.28 2.36 -4.80
C ALA A 110 24.61 2.66 -3.33
N HIS A 111 23.69 2.34 -2.42
CA HIS A 111 23.87 2.58 -0.99
C HIS A 111 23.29 1.44 -0.16
N MET A 112 23.83 1.29 1.06
CA MET A 112 23.27 0.41 2.08
C MET A 112 22.34 1.23 2.98
N ASP A 113 21.18 0.67 3.28
CA ASP A 113 20.27 1.19 4.30
C ASP A 113 19.75 0.03 5.19
N LYS A 114 18.69 0.26 5.96
CA LYS A 114 18.14 -0.75 6.89
C LYS A 114 17.47 -1.96 6.23
N TRP A 115 17.09 -1.89 4.95
CA TRP A 115 16.57 -3.07 4.23
C TRP A 115 17.54 -3.62 3.18
N GLY A 116 18.81 -3.21 3.26
CA GLY A 116 19.89 -3.79 2.46
C GLY A 116 20.41 -2.86 1.38
N MET A 117 20.84 -3.46 0.28
CA MET A 117 21.52 -2.73 -0.79
C MET A 117 20.53 -2.26 -1.84
N HIS A 118 20.50 -0.96 -2.13
CA HIS A 118 19.59 -0.38 -3.12
C HIS A 118 20.37 0.47 -4.14
N GLY A 119 19.74 0.77 -5.29
CA GLY A 119 20.28 1.72 -6.27
C GLY A 119 21.27 1.15 -7.30
N ARG A 120 21.23 -0.16 -7.57
CA ARG A 120 22.12 -0.85 -8.54
C ARG A 120 21.49 -1.15 -9.91
N GLY A 121 20.25 -0.73 -10.16
CA GLY A 121 19.53 -1.07 -11.40
C GLY A 121 19.11 -2.54 -11.50
N MET A 122 18.96 -3.22 -10.35
CA MET A 122 18.65 -4.66 -10.28
C MET A 122 17.34 -4.98 -9.56
N ALA A 123 16.75 -4.03 -8.83
CA ALA A 123 15.56 -4.27 -8.02
C ALA A 123 14.35 -4.72 -8.85
N LEU A 124 13.99 -3.95 -9.89
CA LEU A 124 12.85 -4.30 -10.76
C LEU A 124 13.10 -5.58 -11.57
N TYR A 125 14.33 -5.82 -12.00
CA TYR A 125 14.73 -7.09 -12.62
C TYR A 125 14.54 -8.27 -11.65
N SER A 126 15.00 -8.13 -10.40
CA SER A 126 14.87 -9.17 -9.37
C SER A 126 13.40 -9.48 -9.07
N ILE A 127 12.57 -8.44 -9.00
CA ILE A 127 11.11 -8.61 -8.88
C ILE A 127 10.57 -9.38 -10.09
N ALA A 128 10.91 -8.97 -11.31
CA ALA A 128 10.39 -9.58 -12.53
C ALA A 128 10.75 -11.07 -12.66
N VAL A 129 11.93 -11.50 -12.24
CA VAL A 129 12.32 -12.93 -12.30
C VAL A 129 11.68 -13.79 -11.20
N ASN A 130 11.19 -13.18 -10.12
CA ASN A 130 10.53 -13.87 -9.00
C ASN A 130 9.01 -13.73 -9.03
N ALA A 131 8.47 -12.99 -9.99
CA ALA A 131 7.05 -12.73 -10.15
C ALA A 131 6.45 -13.51 -11.31
N GLU A 132 5.13 -13.68 -11.27
CA GLU A 132 4.35 -14.20 -12.39
C GLU A 132 4.17 -13.12 -13.45
N THR A 133 3.91 -11.89 -13.00
CA THR A 133 3.95 -10.70 -13.85
C THR A 133 4.53 -9.52 -13.06
N ALA A 134 5.31 -8.67 -13.73
CA ALA A 134 5.74 -7.37 -13.24
C ALA A 134 5.66 -6.39 -14.40
N ARG A 135 4.88 -5.32 -14.26
CA ARG A 135 4.61 -4.38 -15.37
C ARG A 135 4.36 -2.97 -14.88
N VAL A 136 4.65 -1.99 -15.73
CA VAL A 136 4.09 -0.65 -15.61
C VAL A 136 2.64 -0.72 -16.13
N ALA A 137 1.68 -0.43 -15.26
CA ALA A 137 0.26 -0.41 -15.63
C ALA A 137 -0.13 0.90 -16.31
N SER A 138 0.39 2.02 -15.81
CA SER A 138 0.20 3.34 -16.41
C SER A 138 1.34 4.25 -15.96
N SER A 139 1.99 4.94 -16.90
CA SER A 139 2.98 5.94 -16.55
C SER A 139 3.29 6.82 -17.76
N ALA A 140 3.79 8.02 -17.49
CA ALA A 140 4.44 8.86 -18.48
C ALA A 140 5.40 9.82 -17.76
N ARG A 141 6.33 10.41 -18.50
CA ARG A 141 7.30 11.36 -17.97
C ARG A 141 6.59 12.54 -17.27
N GLY A 142 6.92 12.75 -16.01
CA GLY A 142 6.39 13.79 -15.14
C GLY A 142 4.98 13.56 -14.59
N LEU A 143 4.36 12.40 -14.86
CA LEU A 143 2.95 12.15 -14.49
C LEU A 143 2.78 11.10 -13.39
N GLY A 144 3.86 10.59 -12.79
CA GLY A 144 3.82 9.47 -11.85
C GLY A 144 3.78 8.11 -12.53
N ALA A 145 3.72 7.05 -11.72
CA ALA A 145 3.67 5.68 -12.21
C ALA A 145 2.66 4.83 -11.42
N SER A 146 2.07 3.86 -12.12
CA SER A 146 1.46 2.67 -11.52
C SER A 146 2.27 1.46 -11.94
N ILE A 147 2.84 0.74 -10.97
CA ILE A 147 3.55 -0.52 -11.18
C ILE A 147 2.79 -1.62 -10.46
N ALA A 148 2.53 -2.71 -11.18
CA ALA A 148 1.81 -3.87 -10.68
C ALA A 148 2.68 -5.12 -10.76
N VAL A 149 2.67 -5.89 -9.67
CA VAL A 149 3.40 -7.15 -9.55
C VAL A 149 2.43 -8.21 -9.04
N GLU A 150 2.34 -9.32 -9.76
CA GLU A 150 1.59 -10.50 -9.34
C GLU A 150 2.54 -11.66 -9.05
N THR A 151 2.36 -12.32 -7.91
CA THR A 151 3.15 -13.49 -7.51
C THR A 151 2.28 -14.65 -7.08
N ASP A 152 2.83 -15.85 -7.17
CA ASP A 152 2.26 -17.06 -6.56
C ASP A 152 2.85 -17.21 -5.14
N THR A 153 1.99 -17.16 -4.12
CA THR A 153 2.42 -17.22 -2.71
C THR A 153 2.89 -18.60 -2.24
N GLU A 154 2.68 -19.66 -3.04
CA GLU A 154 3.30 -20.97 -2.80
C GLU A 154 4.75 -21.02 -3.28
N ARG A 155 5.08 -20.25 -4.33
CA ARG A 155 6.44 -20.15 -4.89
C ARG A 155 7.27 -19.06 -4.23
N LEU A 156 6.65 -17.92 -3.95
CA LEU A 156 7.26 -16.79 -3.24
C LEU A 156 6.50 -16.53 -1.95
N GLY A 157 7.11 -16.92 -0.82
CA GLY A 157 6.46 -16.83 0.48
C GLY A 157 6.08 -15.40 0.89
N GLU A 158 5.21 -15.31 1.89
CA GLU A 158 4.85 -14.08 2.58
C GLU A 158 4.62 -14.42 4.06
N LYS A 159 4.54 -13.42 4.94
CA LYS A 159 4.12 -13.72 6.32
C LYS A 159 2.69 -14.24 6.35
N THR A 160 2.44 -15.24 7.21
CA THR A 160 1.10 -15.83 7.37
C THR A 160 0.08 -14.80 7.85
N ASP A 161 0.49 -13.95 8.81
CA ASP A 161 -0.34 -12.86 9.29
C ASP A 161 -0.10 -11.58 8.48
N GLN A 162 -1.01 -11.28 7.56
CA GLN A 162 -0.98 -10.06 6.73
C GLN A 162 -1.92 -8.95 7.22
N SER A 163 -2.63 -9.13 8.34
CA SER A 163 -3.67 -8.20 8.78
C SER A 163 -3.32 -7.47 10.07
N THR A 164 -2.46 -8.03 10.92
CA THR A 164 -2.04 -7.36 12.16
C THR A 164 -1.24 -6.11 11.86
N PHE A 165 -1.73 -4.97 12.37
CA PHE A 165 -1.04 -3.69 12.30
C PHE A 165 0.06 -3.59 13.36
N PRO A 166 1.23 -3.00 13.06
CA PRO A 166 2.32 -2.90 14.03
C PRO A 166 1.94 -2.02 15.24
N ARG A 167 2.56 -2.30 16.38
CA ARG A 167 2.42 -1.52 17.62
C ARG A 167 3.77 -1.08 18.16
N PHE A 168 3.80 0.03 18.88
CA PHE A 168 4.99 0.47 19.61
C PHE A 168 4.92 -0.01 21.06
N GLU A 169 5.99 -0.63 21.52
CA GLU A 169 6.18 -0.97 22.92
C GLU A 169 7.35 -0.18 23.49
N ARG A 170 7.19 0.31 24.72
CA ARG A 170 8.26 1.01 25.43
C ARG A 170 9.24 0.00 26.00
N GLU A 171 10.51 0.14 25.65
CA GLU A 171 11.59 -0.67 26.18
C GLU A 171 12.08 -0.14 27.54
N ALA A 172 12.84 -0.98 28.27
CA ALA A 172 13.37 -0.64 29.59
C ALA A 172 14.29 0.60 29.57
N SER A 173 14.96 0.86 28.44
CA SER A 173 15.76 2.06 28.16
C SER A 173 14.93 3.34 28.00
N GLY A 174 13.61 3.22 27.86
CA GLY A 174 12.70 4.33 27.57
C GLY A 174 12.50 4.61 26.07
N SER A 175 13.22 3.93 25.16
CA SER A 175 12.96 3.95 23.72
C SER A 175 11.69 3.19 23.35
N PHE A 176 11.14 3.44 22.16
CA PHE A 176 10.04 2.66 21.59
C PHE A 176 10.55 1.71 20.52
N ALA A 177 10.05 0.48 20.52
CA ALA A 177 10.32 -0.51 19.50
C ALA A 177 9.02 -0.92 18.80
N MET A 178 9.07 -1.05 17.46
CA MET A 178 7.94 -1.54 16.67
C MET A 178 7.86 -3.08 16.75
N ARG A 179 6.70 -3.58 17.20
CA ARG A 179 6.35 -4.99 17.37
C ARG A 179 5.22 -5.40 16.42
N GLY A 180 5.01 -6.71 16.33
CA GLY A 180 4.07 -7.33 15.39
C GLY A 180 4.79 -8.08 14.26
N PRO A 181 4.05 -8.83 13.44
CA PRO A 181 4.62 -9.56 12.30
C PRO A 181 5.25 -8.58 11.30
N LYS A 182 6.42 -8.92 10.74
CA LYS A 182 7.05 -8.19 9.63
C LYS A 182 6.34 -8.50 8.31
N ASN A 183 5.05 -8.19 8.26
CA ASN A 183 4.17 -8.39 7.11
C ASN A 183 4.17 -7.17 6.19
N LEU A 184 3.35 -7.17 5.14
CA LEU A 184 3.27 -6.08 4.17
C LEU A 184 2.89 -4.74 4.85
N LEU A 185 1.90 -4.76 5.75
CA LEU A 185 1.46 -3.59 6.50
C LEU A 185 2.60 -2.98 7.34
N ARG A 186 3.28 -3.81 8.14
CA ARG A 186 4.41 -3.36 8.95
C ARG A 186 5.56 -2.85 8.09
N THR A 187 5.85 -3.52 6.97
CA THR A 187 6.92 -3.10 6.04
C THR A 187 6.64 -1.72 5.47
N ALA A 188 5.41 -1.48 4.99
CA ALA A 188 4.99 -0.16 4.52
C ALA A 188 5.01 0.90 5.65
N ALA A 189 4.61 0.52 6.87
CA ALA A 189 4.59 1.43 8.01
C ALA A 189 6.02 1.81 8.48
N GLU A 190 6.96 0.86 8.51
CA GLU A 190 8.38 1.12 8.80
C GLU A 190 9.02 2.04 7.75
N PHE A 191 8.61 1.91 6.48
CA PHE A 191 9.04 2.80 5.41
C PHE A 191 8.43 4.20 5.58
N ALA A 192 7.12 4.29 5.82
CA ALA A 192 6.41 5.54 6.02
C ALA A 192 6.97 6.34 7.21
N LEU A 193 7.34 5.66 8.30
CA LEU A 193 7.95 6.30 9.47
C LEU A 193 9.36 6.84 9.19
N GLU A 194 10.18 6.06 8.48
CA GLU A 194 11.54 6.43 8.08
C GLU A 194 11.54 7.67 7.19
N HIS A 195 10.60 7.72 6.24
CA HIS A 195 10.54 8.74 5.19
C HIS A 195 9.40 9.73 5.38
N ARG A 196 8.88 9.89 6.59
CA ARG A 196 7.72 10.75 6.93
C ARG A 196 7.88 12.22 6.51
N ASP A 197 9.11 12.71 6.43
CA ASP A 197 9.41 14.09 6.03
C ASP A 197 9.54 14.23 4.50
N GLN A 198 9.55 13.11 3.77
CA GLN A 198 9.76 13.04 2.31
C GLN A 198 8.45 12.66 1.59
N CYS A 199 7.75 11.62 2.04
CA CYS A 199 6.54 11.14 1.38
C CYS A 199 5.46 10.64 2.35
N SER A 200 4.21 10.69 1.89
CA SER A 200 3.05 10.08 2.54
C SER A 200 2.72 8.75 1.87
N VAL A 201 2.50 7.71 2.67
CA VAL A 201 2.17 6.37 2.18
C VAL A 201 0.77 5.97 2.63
N PHE A 202 -0.06 5.55 1.69
CA PHE A 202 -1.39 4.99 1.91
C PHE A 202 -1.34 3.49 1.63
N PHE A 203 -2.05 2.69 2.41
CA PHE A 203 -2.04 1.23 2.24
C PHE A 203 -3.44 0.66 2.43
N GLY A 204 -3.86 -0.24 1.54
CA GLY A 204 -5.12 -0.96 1.67
C GLY A 204 -5.35 -1.97 0.55
N THR A 205 -6.61 -2.36 0.39
CA THR A 205 -7.10 -3.09 -0.78
C THR A 205 -7.19 -2.18 -2.01
N PRO A 206 -7.31 -2.72 -3.25
CA PRO A 206 -7.50 -1.89 -4.44
C PRO A 206 -8.67 -0.91 -4.33
N VAL A 207 -9.76 -1.31 -3.69
CA VAL A 207 -10.95 -0.47 -3.48
C VAL A 207 -10.69 0.67 -2.50
N GLU A 208 -10.04 0.39 -1.38
CA GLU A 208 -9.67 1.40 -0.37
C GLU A 208 -8.66 2.40 -0.94
N VAL A 209 -7.65 1.91 -1.67
CA VAL A 209 -6.65 2.74 -2.32
C VAL A 209 -7.26 3.62 -3.41
N ALA A 210 -8.17 3.09 -4.23
CA ALA A 210 -8.91 3.90 -5.19
C ALA A 210 -9.78 4.96 -4.50
N ALA A 211 -10.35 4.68 -3.32
CA ALA A 211 -11.06 5.69 -2.54
C ALA A 211 -10.13 6.82 -2.07
N ALA A 212 -8.92 6.49 -1.59
CA ALA A 212 -7.91 7.49 -1.23
C ALA A 212 -7.44 8.32 -2.44
N LEU A 213 -7.15 7.65 -3.57
CA LEU A 213 -6.79 8.32 -4.83
C LEU A 213 -7.91 9.25 -5.31
N TYR A 214 -9.17 8.81 -5.27
CA TYR A 214 -10.31 9.61 -5.68
C TYR A 214 -10.48 10.84 -4.78
N ALA A 215 -10.43 10.65 -3.46
CA ALA A 215 -10.50 11.75 -2.51
C ALA A 215 -9.35 12.77 -2.71
N PHE A 216 -8.12 12.28 -2.91
CA PHE A 216 -6.97 13.11 -3.21
C PHE A 216 -7.14 13.88 -4.53
N ALA A 217 -7.58 13.20 -5.59
CA ALA A 217 -7.79 13.78 -6.90
C ALA A 217 -8.85 14.90 -6.86
N ILE A 218 -9.97 14.67 -6.18
CA ILE A 218 -11.05 15.66 -6.01
C ILE A 218 -10.56 16.86 -5.20
N ALA A 219 -9.78 16.64 -4.13
CA ALA A 219 -9.25 17.71 -3.30
C ALA A 219 -8.20 18.58 -4.02
N THR A 220 -7.43 17.99 -4.95
CA THR A 220 -6.26 18.64 -5.58
C THR A 220 -6.46 19.04 -7.04
N THR A 221 -7.68 18.87 -7.57
CA THR A 221 -8.07 19.26 -8.94
C THR A 221 -9.20 20.28 -8.87
N SER A 222 -9.05 21.41 -9.55
CA SER A 222 -10.05 22.50 -9.50
C SER A 222 -11.39 22.06 -10.11
N PRO A 223 -12.52 22.64 -9.67
CA PRO A 223 -13.82 22.36 -10.26
C PRO A 223 -13.87 22.59 -11.78
N ALA A 224 -13.20 23.64 -12.27
CA ALA A 224 -13.11 23.94 -13.70
C ALA A 224 -12.35 22.84 -14.47
N ALA A 225 -11.22 22.36 -13.95
CA ALA A 225 -10.45 21.29 -14.58
C ALA A 225 -11.19 19.94 -14.57
N ARG A 226 -12.09 19.71 -13.61
CA ARG A 226 -12.97 18.53 -13.60
C ARG A 226 -14.12 18.64 -14.61
N ALA A 227 -14.69 19.84 -14.75
CA ALA A 227 -15.79 20.08 -15.69
C ALA A 227 -15.32 20.11 -17.16
N PHE A 228 -14.09 20.58 -17.39
CA PHE A 228 -13.45 20.66 -18.70
C PHE A 228 -12.11 19.92 -18.65
N PRO A 229 -12.13 18.58 -18.61
CA PRO A 229 -10.92 17.78 -18.47
C PRO A 229 -9.98 18.03 -19.65
N ALA A 230 -8.71 18.29 -19.33
CA ALA A 230 -7.63 18.24 -20.30
C ALA A 230 -7.51 16.81 -20.86
N ASP A 231 -6.72 16.63 -21.92
CA ASP A 231 -6.35 15.30 -22.38
C ASP A 231 -5.81 14.48 -21.20
N ARG A 232 -6.49 13.36 -20.91
CA ARG A 232 -6.16 12.40 -19.86
C ARG A 232 -4.68 12.03 -19.86
N ALA A 233 -4.08 11.91 -21.05
CA ALA A 233 -2.67 11.56 -21.21
C ALA A 233 -1.71 12.59 -20.62
N THR A 234 -2.16 13.82 -20.37
CA THR A 234 -1.36 14.93 -19.81
C THR A 234 -1.58 15.15 -18.32
N VAL A 235 -2.56 14.47 -17.71
CA VAL A 235 -2.92 14.66 -16.31
C VAL A 235 -2.14 13.69 -15.42
N PRO A 236 -1.53 14.17 -14.30
CA PRO A 236 -0.85 13.31 -13.34
C PRO A 236 -1.75 12.17 -12.88
N LEU A 237 -1.17 10.97 -12.77
CA LEU A 237 -1.89 9.72 -12.54
C LEU A 237 -2.79 9.80 -11.31
N VAL A 238 -2.24 10.30 -10.20
CA VAL A 238 -2.96 10.48 -8.92
C VAL A 238 -4.15 11.46 -8.98
N LYS A 239 -4.32 12.20 -10.09
CA LYS A 239 -5.44 13.14 -10.30
C LYS A 239 -6.46 12.66 -11.31
N ARG A 240 -6.18 11.61 -12.09
CA ARG A 240 -7.05 11.19 -13.22
C ARG A 240 -8.45 10.76 -12.77
N LEU A 241 -8.58 10.16 -11.59
CA LEU A 241 -9.89 9.73 -11.08
C LEU A 241 -10.88 10.90 -10.91
N ALA A 242 -10.41 12.14 -10.73
CA ALA A 242 -11.28 13.32 -10.64
C ALA A 242 -11.92 13.73 -11.98
N LEU A 243 -11.47 13.17 -13.11
CA LEU A 243 -12.01 13.42 -14.44
C LEU A 243 -13.11 12.41 -14.83
N THR A 244 -13.30 11.37 -14.02
CA THR A 244 -14.26 10.32 -14.28
C THR A 244 -15.67 10.77 -13.89
N ALA A 245 -16.62 10.65 -14.82
CA ALA A 245 -17.99 11.13 -14.65
C ALA A 245 -18.97 10.03 -14.18
N THR A 246 -18.64 8.76 -14.42
CA THR A 246 -19.51 7.61 -14.13
C THR A 246 -18.75 6.54 -13.33
N PRO A 247 -19.46 5.67 -12.57
CA PRO A 247 -18.82 4.56 -11.87
C PRO A 247 -18.08 3.60 -12.81
N ASP A 248 -18.61 3.35 -14.01
CA ASP A 248 -17.94 2.49 -14.99
C ASP A 248 -16.62 3.12 -15.45
N ALA A 249 -16.63 4.41 -15.79
CA ALA A 249 -15.40 5.14 -16.16
C ALA A 249 -14.37 5.16 -15.03
N LEU A 250 -14.82 5.27 -13.76
CA LEU A 250 -13.92 5.20 -12.60
C LEU A 250 -13.34 3.79 -12.41
N ALA A 251 -14.14 2.75 -12.61
CA ALA A 251 -13.68 1.36 -12.54
C ALA A 251 -12.67 1.05 -13.66
N ASP A 252 -12.95 1.49 -14.90
CA ASP A 252 -12.08 1.33 -16.05
C ASP A 252 -10.74 2.05 -15.85
N GLU A 253 -10.76 3.31 -15.41
CA GLU A 253 -9.56 4.08 -15.09
C GLU A 253 -8.71 3.38 -14.00
N CYS A 254 -9.35 2.84 -12.96
CA CYS A 254 -8.66 2.10 -11.92
C CYS A 254 -8.10 0.75 -12.42
N ALA A 255 -8.82 0.04 -13.30
CA ALA A 255 -8.34 -1.20 -13.90
C ALA A 255 -7.08 -0.95 -14.75
N GLU A 256 -7.03 0.16 -15.49
CA GLU A 256 -5.82 0.58 -16.21
C GLU A 256 -4.66 0.91 -15.26
N MET A 257 -4.95 1.42 -14.06
CA MET A 257 -3.95 1.59 -12.99
C MET A 257 -3.63 0.29 -12.23
N ALA A 258 -4.13 -0.87 -12.67
CA ALA A 258 -4.01 -2.15 -11.96
C ALA A 258 -4.59 -2.15 -10.53
N LEU A 259 -5.72 -1.45 -10.36
CA LEU A 259 -6.54 -1.45 -9.15
C LEU A 259 -7.92 -2.06 -9.47
N PRO A 260 -8.03 -3.39 -9.62
CA PRO A 260 -9.24 -4.01 -10.12
C PRO A 260 -10.38 -4.00 -9.08
N PHE A 261 -11.55 -3.54 -9.49
CA PHE A 261 -12.82 -3.70 -8.75
C PHE A 261 -14.04 -3.45 -9.65
N SER A 262 -15.22 -3.77 -9.13
CA SER A 262 -16.48 -3.61 -9.88
C SER A 262 -17.00 -2.17 -9.91
N SER A 263 -17.82 -1.83 -10.92
CA SER A 263 -18.56 -0.57 -10.98
C SER A 263 -19.44 -0.29 -9.75
N ARG A 264 -19.89 -1.34 -9.05
CA ARG A 264 -20.61 -1.19 -7.77
C ARG A 264 -19.70 -0.60 -6.69
N SER A 265 -18.46 -1.07 -6.60
CA SER A 265 -17.47 -0.49 -5.69
C SER A 265 -17.10 0.94 -6.11
N ALA A 266 -16.99 1.20 -7.42
CA ALA A 266 -16.76 2.55 -7.95
C ALA A 266 -17.86 3.54 -7.52
N ARG A 267 -19.14 3.14 -7.64
CA ARG A 267 -20.29 3.94 -7.17
C ARG A 267 -20.15 4.26 -5.68
N ARG A 268 -19.83 3.25 -4.87
CA ARG A 268 -19.64 3.41 -3.42
C ARG A 268 -18.51 4.37 -3.07
N ILE A 269 -17.44 4.43 -3.87
CA ILE A 269 -16.36 5.42 -3.73
C ILE A 269 -16.89 6.82 -4.05
N MET A 270 -17.55 6.99 -5.21
CA MET A 270 -18.10 8.30 -5.63
C MET A 270 -19.13 8.85 -4.64
N ASP A 271 -19.94 7.98 -4.05
CA ASP A 271 -20.94 8.33 -3.04
C ASP A 271 -20.34 8.57 -1.64
N GLY A 272 -19.02 8.34 -1.46
CA GLY A 272 -18.33 8.53 -0.18
C GLY A 272 -18.65 7.47 0.89
N THR A 273 -19.16 6.30 0.48
CA THR A 273 -19.51 5.20 1.40
C THR A 273 -18.34 4.25 1.70
N ILE A 274 -17.24 4.36 0.96
CA ILE A 274 -15.97 3.71 1.26
C ILE A 274 -15.05 4.78 1.83
N GLU A 275 -14.63 4.59 3.08
CA GLU A 275 -13.73 5.50 3.75
C GLU A 275 -12.31 5.35 3.16
N PRO A 276 -11.69 6.44 2.68
CA PRO A 276 -10.31 6.38 2.21
C PRO A 276 -9.38 6.10 3.40
N PRO A 277 -8.40 5.18 3.26
CA PRO A 277 -7.42 4.95 4.31
C PRO A 277 -6.64 6.23 4.62
N ALA A 278 -6.41 6.49 5.90
CA ALA A 278 -5.51 7.56 6.32
C ALA A 278 -4.04 7.23 5.95
N PRO A 279 -3.16 8.24 5.81
CA PRO A 279 -1.72 8.01 5.70
C PRO A 279 -1.22 7.11 6.83
N LEU A 280 -0.30 6.19 6.53
CA LEU A 280 0.23 5.23 7.50
C LEU A 280 0.87 5.92 8.71
N ILE A 281 1.43 7.12 8.57
CA ILE A 281 1.98 7.87 9.69
C ILE A 281 0.91 8.32 10.69
N ASP A 282 -0.29 8.66 10.21
CA ASP A 282 -1.42 9.03 11.05
C ASP A 282 -1.99 7.78 11.72
N ARG A 283 -2.11 6.67 10.97
CA ARG A 283 -2.51 5.37 11.52
C ARG A 283 -1.55 4.88 12.62
N LEU A 284 -0.23 5.01 12.41
CA LEU A 284 0.77 4.69 13.43
C LEU A 284 0.59 5.54 14.70
N ARG A 285 0.26 6.82 14.56
CA ARG A 285 -0.01 7.69 15.70
C ARG A 285 -1.26 7.25 16.47
N ASP A 286 -2.32 6.91 15.75
CA ASP A 286 -3.64 6.67 16.32
C ASP A 286 -3.83 5.22 16.82
N GLU A 287 -3.21 4.24 16.17
CA GLU A 287 -3.44 2.80 16.41
C GLU A 287 -2.27 2.09 17.11
N SER A 288 -1.03 2.61 17.02
CA SER A 288 0.16 1.85 17.43
C SER A 288 0.70 2.18 18.82
N PHE A 289 0.39 3.34 19.40
CA PHE A 289 0.85 3.67 20.74
C PHE A 289 -0.10 3.10 21.81
N PRO A 290 0.42 2.56 22.93
CA PRO A 290 -0.41 2.14 24.04
C PRO A 290 -1.13 3.36 24.60
N SER A 291 -2.44 3.44 24.35
CA SER A 291 -3.27 4.47 24.95
C SER A 291 -3.19 4.33 26.48
N ALA A 292 -2.92 5.43 27.20
CA ALA A 292 -2.88 5.47 28.67
C ALA A 292 -4.24 5.12 29.33
N THR A 293 -5.26 4.85 28.51
CA THR A 293 -6.59 4.40 28.90
C THR A 293 -7.06 3.47 27.79
N PRO A 294 -7.69 2.31 28.07
CA PRO A 294 -8.22 1.46 27.01
C PRO A 294 -9.12 2.29 26.10
N ALA A 295 -8.63 2.57 24.89
CA ALA A 295 -9.34 3.41 23.94
C ALA A 295 -10.63 2.65 23.56
N ARG A 296 -11.77 3.21 23.94
CA ARG A 296 -13.04 2.82 23.33
C ARG A 296 -12.88 3.05 21.82
N PRO A 297 -13.34 2.12 20.97
CA PRO A 297 -13.15 2.22 19.52
C PRO A 297 -13.66 3.57 19.02
N HIS A 298 -12.72 4.39 18.51
CA HIS A 298 -13.02 5.68 17.92
C HIS A 298 -13.72 5.44 16.57
N THR A 299 -15.05 5.48 16.58
CA THR A 299 -15.81 5.77 15.37
C THR A 299 -15.84 7.29 15.24
N ARG A 300 -14.96 7.87 14.42
CA ARG A 300 -15.16 9.25 13.96
C ARG A 300 -16.36 9.22 13.03
N ARG A 301 -17.44 9.88 13.42
CA ARG A 301 -18.63 10.05 12.57
C ARG A 301 -18.98 11.52 12.50
N LYS A 302 -19.26 12.02 11.29
CA LYS A 302 -19.99 13.27 11.06
C LYS A 302 -21.20 12.97 10.18
N GLY A 303 -22.34 13.54 10.56
CA GLY A 303 -23.59 13.55 9.79
C GLY A 303 -24.63 12.56 10.30
N GLY A 304 -25.35 12.92 11.38
CA GLY A 304 -26.52 12.20 11.87
C GLY A 304 -27.28 13.10 12.84
N ASP A 305 -28.61 13.10 12.74
CA ASP A 305 -29.55 13.92 13.54
C ASP A 305 -29.16 13.94 15.03
N GLY A 306 -29.06 15.13 15.62
CA GLY A 306 -28.45 15.39 16.93
C GLY A 306 -29.23 14.87 18.15
N ARG A 307 -30.23 14.01 17.94
CA ARG A 307 -31.02 13.38 19.00
C ARG A 307 -30.63 11.92 19.09
N GLY A 308 -29.69 11.60 19.99
CA GLY A 308 -29.35 10.21 20.27
C GLY A 308 -30.58 9.44 20.75
N LEU A 309 -30.83 8.27 20.15
CA LEU A 309 -31.88 7.35 20.59
C LEU A 309 -31.65 6.98 22.06
N ARG A 310 -32.65 7.20 22.91
CA ARG A 310 -32.66 6.74 24.31
C ARG A 310 -33.82 5.77 24.47
N LEU A 311 -33.53 4.59 25.01
CA LEU A 311 -34.55 3.62 25.41
C LEU A 311 -34.87 3.81 26.90
N ALA A 312 -36.11 3.58 27.30
CA ALA A 312 -36.45 3.51 28.71
C ALA A 312 -35.79 2.27 29.33
N GLU A 313 -35.45 2.33 30.62
CA GLU A 313 -34.79 1.21 31.32
C GLU A 313 -35.60 -0.09 31.23
N ALA A 314 -36.94 0.01 31.26
CA ALA A 314 -37.84 -1.13 31.09
C ALA A 314 -37.69 -1.81 29.72
N ASP A 315 -37.50 -1.04 28.64
CA ASP A 315 -37.31 -1.58 27.29
C ASP A 315 -35.92 -2.22 27.13
N VAL A 316 -34.90 -1.62 27.77
CA VAL A 316 -33.55 -2.19 27.81
C VAL A 316 -33.56 -3.54 28.53
N GLU A 317 -34.31 -3.65 29.64
CA GLU A 317 -34.42 -4.92 30.37
C GLU A 317 -35.22 -5.96 29.58
N ALA A 318 -36.33 -5.57 28.93
CA ALA A 318 -37.08 -6.46 28.05
C ALA A 318 -36.23 -7.02 26.89
N LEU A 319 -35.36 -6.18 26.31
CA LEU A 319 -34.39 -6.61 25.28
C LEU A 319 -33.35 -7.58 25.83
N ARG A 320 -32.85 -7.37 27.06
CA ARG A 320 -31.93 -8.30 27.72
C ARG A 320 -32.57 -9.66 27.92
N GLU A 321 -33.78 -9.70 28.47
CA GLU A 321 -34.49 -10.95 28.71
C GLU A 321 -34.79 -11.70 27.41
N SER A 322 -35.22 -10.97 26.37
CA SER A 322 -35.50 -11.58 25.07
C SER A 322 -34.24 -12.18 24.44
N ALA A 323 -33.11 -11.46 24.49
CA ALA A 323 -31.84 -11.95 23.98
C ALA A 323 -31.31 -13.15 24.78
N ALA A 324 -31.48 -13.15 26.10
CA ALA A 324 -31.11 -14.28 26.96
C ALA A 324 -31.89 -15.54 26.55
N ARG A 325 -33.22 -15.44 26.44
CA ARG A 325 -34.08 -16.57 26.01
C ARG A 325 -33.69 -17.10 24.62
N SER A 326 -33.38 -16.21 23.68
CA SER A 326 -32.99 -16.62 22.32
C SER A 326 -31.65 -17.35 22.28
N VAL A 327 -30.69 -16.97 23.13
CA VAL A 327 -29.36 -17.60 23.18
C VAL A 327 -29.36 -18.87 24.03
N GLU A 328 -30.21 -18.96 25.05
CA GLU A 328 -30.41 -20.19 25.82
C GLU A 328 -30.87 -21.35 24.91
N ALA A 329 -31.80 -21.08 23.99
CA ALA A 329 -32.20 -22.04 22.95
C ALA A 329 -31.08 -22.43 21.95
N LEU A 330 -29.98 -21.68 21.91
CA LEU A 330 -28.77 -22.03 21.16
C LEU A 330 -27.76 -22.78 22.04
N ALA A 331 -27.67 -22.47 23.33
CA ALA A 331 -26.76 -23.13 24.26
C ALA A 331 -26.97 -24.64 24.30
N ASP A 332 -28.22 -25.10 24.32
CA ASP A 332 -28.59 -26.52 24.30
C ASP A 332 -28.17 -27.23 23.01
N ARG A 333 -28.15 -26.52 21.87
CA ARG A 333 -27.81 -27.09 20.55
C ARG A 333 -26.32 -27.08 20.24
N TYR A 334 -25.57 -26.21 20.89
CA TYR A 334 -24.16 -25.93 20.55
C TYR A 334 -23.21 -26.12 21.74
N PHE A 335 -23.62 -26.85 22.78
CA PHE A 335 -22.80 -27.24 23.94
C PHE A 335 -22.11 -26.05 24.63
N LEU A 336 -22.87 -24.99 24.89
CA LEU A 336 -22.37 -23.84 25.66
C LEU A 336 -22.55 -24.12 27.16
N GLU A 337 -21.46 -23.99 27.92
CA GLU A 337 -21.39 -24.26 29.37
C GLU A 337 -22.14 -23.20 30.20
N ALA A 338 -22.16 -21.96 29.73
CA ALA A 338 -22.89 -20.87 30.35
C ALA A 338 -23.16 -19.73 29.35
N VAL A 339 -24.35 -19.15 29.45
CA VAL A 339 -24.73 -17.90 28.78
C VAL A 339 -24.76 -16.81 29.85
N GLY A 340 -23.86 -15.82 29.74
CA GLY A 340 -23.81 -14.67 30.63
C GLY A 340 -24.98 -13.70 30.36
N ARG A 341 -25.23 -12.80 31.31
CA ARG A 341 -26.30 -11.79 31.17
C ARG A 341 -26.03 -10.91 29.93
N PRO A 342 -26.99 -10.76 29.01
CA PRO A 342 -26.85 -9.88 27.85
C PRO A 342 -26.59 -8.42 28.24
N GLU A 343 -25.62 -7.81 27.56
CA GLU A 343 -25.32 -6.39 27.66
C GLU A 343 -25.97 -5.65 26.49
N VAL A 344 -26.83 -4.67 26.78
CA VAL A 344 -27.49 -3.83 25.77
C VAL A 344 -26.87 -2.45 25.80
N SER A 345 -26.37 -2.00 24.65
CA SER A 345 -25.86 -0.64 24.46
C SER A 345 -26.64 0.05 23.33
N VAL A 346 -27.12 1.26 23.62
CA VAL A 346 -27.88 2.07 22.67
C VAL A 346 -26.95 3.17 22.15
N GLY A 347 -26.57 3.06 20.87
CA GLY A 347 -25.87 4.10 20.15
C GLY A 347 -26.83 4.97 19.33
N ALA A 348 -26.31 6.04 18.75
CA ALA A 348 -27.09 6.96 17.92
C ALA A 348 -27.75 6.27 16.71
N ASP A 349 -27.14 5.19 16.20
CA ASP A 349 -27.58 4.54 14.94
C ASP A 349 -27.80 3.02 15.07
N ALA A 350 -27.60 2.45 16.25
CA ALA A 350 -27.73 1.01 16.46
C ALA A 350 -27.95 0.68 17.94
N ILE A 351 -28.77 -0.35 18.21
CA ILE A 351 -28.81 -1.04 19.49
C ILE A 351 -27.94 -2.29 19.35
N ARG A 352 -26.89 -2.42 20.17
CA ARG A 352 -26.02 -3.61 20.18
C ARG A 352 -26.31 -4.43 21.41
N ILE A 353 -26.54 -5.73 21.21
CA ILE A 353 -26.72 -6.71 22.27
C ILE A 353 -25.55 -7.68 22.23
N THR A 354 -24.77 -7.72 23.30
CA THR A 354 -23.64 -8.64 23.45
C THR A 354 -24.02 -9.70 24.49
N VAL A 355 -23.96 -10.97 24.11
CA VAL A 355 -24.23 -12.08 25.03
C VAL A 355 -22.93 -12.84 25.29
N PRO A 356 -22.35 -12.77 26.51
CA PRO A 356 -21.16 -13.54 26.85
C PRO A 356 -21.48 -15.03 26.79
N ILE A 357 -20.62 -15.84 26.15
CA ILE A 357 -20.77 -17.30 26.11
C ILE A 357 -19.50 -17.98 26.59
N ARG A 358 -19.65 -19.13 27.26
CA ARG A 358 -18.55 -20.05 27.57
C ARG A 358 -18.82 -21.38 26.86
N LYS A 359 -17.82 -21.91 26.16
CA LYS A 359 -17.91 -23.23 25.50
C LYS A 359 -17.51 -24.31 26.49
N MET A 360 -18.18 -25.46 26.47
CA MET A 360 -17.69 -26.63 27.23
C MET A 360 -16.32 -27.03 26.66
N SER A 361 -15.32 -27.12 27.54
CA SER A 361 -13.96 -27.58 27.22
C SER A 361 -13.88 -29.09 27.10
#